data_AF-A0A7Y2I5T9-F1
#
_entry.id   AF-A0A7Y2I5T9-F1
#
_cell.length_a   1.000
_cell.length_b   1.000
_cell.length_c   1.000
_cell.angle_alpha   90.00
_cell.angle_beta   90.00
_cell.angle_gamma   90.00
#
_symmetry.space_group_name_H-M   'P 1'
#
loop_
_entity.id
_entity.type
_entity.pdbx_description
1 polymer ?
#
loop_
_entity_poly.entity_id
_entity_poly.type
_entity_poly.pdbx_seq_one_letter_code
_entity_poly.pdbx_strand_id
1 'polypeptide(L)'
;MNLPLETLTPDQRLIKEIQDNCDISDARDHGIYSMCSLVLKLRNLYKWERGLEPWNEPDSAALLEWIDARETYWEEIGDKDFKPLTINGQSCAADDVETVNGAHGDLPLFYGAGHGRSMKAIFFLAEVIDRLNVEECPIVLLGREHAREMASPFAMVQEGQVVIRTEPLRYFLYDHIQELRTSCRSSFRFFLNSHGLLAEGVLNQQSLKEKIDEIAIEERALFIYHEIGELLENSMSSETLGKMIGRFPGSMIEFVSRAVRDVLADTHPRGVLAHLVREEKVSTLSLFVSFVDGLRQELFPELGTAWK
;
A
#
# COMPACT_ATOMS: atom_id res chain seq x y z
N MET A 1 -6.30 19.81 -1.32
CA MET A 1 -7.48 20.67 -1.02
C MET A 1 -7.96 20.29 0.37
N ASN A 2 -7.68 21.13 1.38
CA ASN A 2 -8.02 20.84 2.78
C ASN A 2 -9.51 21.05 3.00
N LEU A 3 -10.30 19.97 2.93
CA LEU A 3 -11.62 19.96 3.54
C LEU A 3 -11.43 20.05 5.06
N PRO A 4 -12.17 20.89 5.78
CA PRO A 4 -12.16 20.90 7.23
C PRO A 4 -12.86 19.61 7.67
N LEU A 5 -12.07 18.55 7.91
CA LEU A 5 -12.50 17.44 8.73
C LEU A 5 -12.79 18.05 10.11
N GLU A 6 -14.07 18.26 10.44
CA GLU A 6 -14.50 18.15 11.84
C GLU A 6 -13.78 16.91 12.36
N THR A 7 -12.89 17.07 13.33
CA THR A 7 -11.98 16.02 13.77
C THR A 7 -12.80 14.82 14.22
N LEU A 8 -13.05 13.91 13.29
CA LEU A 8 -13.57 12.61 13.56
C LEU A 8 -12.55 12.01 14.50
N THR A 9 -12.96 11.84 15.74
CA THR A 9 -12.13 11.15 16.72
C THR A 9 -12.81 9.80 16.88
N PRO A 10 -12.35 8.77 16.16
CA PRO A 10 -12.88 7.43 16.35
C PRO A 10 -12.75 7.05 17.84
N ASP A 11 -13.55 6.08 18.27
CA ASP A 11 -13.43 5.53 19.61
C ASP A 11 -11.96 5.12 19.87
N GLN A 12 -11.33 5.79 20.83
CA GLN A 12 -9.93 5.56 21.22
C GLN A 12 -9.68 4.10 21.62
N ARG A 13 -10.71 3.44 22.17
CA ARG A 13 -10.65 2.02 22.47
C ARG A 13 -10.49 1.19 21.21
N LEU A 14 -11.33 1.43 20.21
CA LEU A 14 -11.28 0.68 18.95
C LEU A 14 -9.96 0.89 18.22
N ILE A 15 -9.49 2.16 18.15
CA ILE A 15 -8.17 2.48 17.58
C ILE A 15 -7.09 1.64 18.27
N LYS A 16 -7.11 1.59 19.60
CA LYS A 16 -6.15 0.82 20.37
C LYS A 16 -6.27 -0.69 20.13
N GLU A 17 -7.48 -1.24 20.11
CA GLU A 17 -7.70 -2.68 19.87
C GLU A 17 -7.19 -3.09 18.47
N ILE A 18 -7.40 -2.25 17.46
CA ILE A 18 -6.90 -2.48 16.11
C ILE A 18 -5.37 -2.34 16.07
N GLN A 19 -4.81 -1.29 16.68
CA GLN A 19 -3.36 -1.09 16.73
C GLN A 19 -2.64 -2.24 17.47
N ASP A 20 -3.23 -2.75 18.56
CA ASP A 20 -2.70 -3.92 19.25
C ASP A 20 -2.60 -5.13 18.30
N ASN A 21 -3.58 -5.33 17.40
CA ASN A 21 -3.52 -6.39 16.40
C ASN A 21 -2.52 -6.11 15.26
N CYS A 22 -2.36 -4.84 14.86
CA CYS A 22 -1.28 -4.41 13.96
C CYS A 22 0.08 -4.78 14.54
N ASP A 23 0.31 -4.43 15.81
CA ASP A 23 1.58 -4.67 16.51
C ASP A 23 1.85 -6.17 16.68
N ILE A 24 0.84 -6.98 17.02
CA ILE A 24 0.97 -8.45 17.08
C ILE A 24 1.33 -9.02 15.72
N SER A 25 0.69 -8.54 14.65
CA SER A 25 0.99 -8.98 13.30
C SER A 25 2.43 -8.64 12.90
N ASP A 26 2.91 -7.45 13.23
CA ASP A 26 4.29 -7.05 12.95
C ASP A 26 5.28 -7.88 13.75
N ALA A 27 5.04 -8.07 15.05
CA ALA A 27 5.87 -8.89 15.91
C ALA A 27 5.97 -10.36 15.47
N ARG A 28 4.88 -10.91 14.93
CA ARG A 28 4.86 -12.30 14.46
C ARG A 28 5.60 -12.49 13.14
N ASP A 29 5.41 -11.56 12.20
CA ASP A 29 5.76 -11.78 10.79
C ASP A 29 6.79 -10.78 10.25
N HIS A 30 7.48 -9.97 11.07
CA HIS A 30 8.51 -9.04 10.57
C HIS A 30 9.67 -9.75 9.85
N GLY A 31 9.94 -11.02 10.21
CA GLY A 31 10.99 -11.85 9.60
C GLY A 31 10.79 -12.19 8.11
N ILE A 32 9.64 -11.86 7.51
CA ILE A 32 9.39 -12.05 6.07
C ILE A 32 10.15 -11.03 5.20
N TYR A 33 10.64 -9.95 5.80
CA TYR A 33 11.34 -8.88 5.10
C TYR A 33 12.86 -9.05 5.20
N SER A 34 13.57 -8.61 4.15
CA SER A 34 15.01 -8.42 4.26
C SER A 34 15.32 -7.31 5.27
N MET A 35 16.51 -7.32 5.88
CA MET A 35 16.92 -6.27 6.83
C MET A 35 16.76 -4.85 6.26
N CYS A 36 17.19 -4.63 5.01
CA CYS A 36 17.05 -3.31 4.37
C CYS A 36 15.58 -2.91 4.21
N SER A 37 14.74 -3.82 3.73
CA SER A 37 13.30 -3.57 3.57
C SER A 37 12.60 -3.34 4.91
N LEU A 38 12.98 -4.09 5.95
CA LEU A 38 12.44 -3.96 7.30
C LEU A 38 12.74 -2.57 7.87
N VAL A 39 13.99 -2.11 7.79
CA VAL A 39 14.41 -0.79 8.29
C VAL A 39 13.65 0.35 7.59
N LEU A 40 13.45 0.27 6.27
CA LEU A 40 12.70 1.28 5.53
C LEU A 40 11.23 1.34 5.97
N LYS A 41 10.60 0.18 6.19
CA LYS A 41 9.23 0.12 6.68
C LYS A 41 9.09 0.62 8.12
N LEU A 42 10.01 0.22 9.01
CA LEU A 42 10.09 0.72 10.39
C LEU A 42 10.28 2.23 10.44
N ARG A 43 11.12 2.80 9.56
CA ARG A 43 11.27 4.24 9.41
C ARG A 43 9.95 4.92 9.02
N ASN A 44 9.18 4.34 8.11
CA ASN A 44 7.87 4.89 7.72
C ASN A 44 6.82 4.74 8.82
N LEU A 45 6.86 3.65 9.59
CA LEU A 45 6.03 3.49 10.77
C LEU A 45 6.38 4.54 11.84
N TYR A 46 7.67 4.75 12.13
CA TYR A 46 8.16 5.82 13.02
C TYR A 46 7.64 7.19 12.60
N LYS A 47 7.70 7.50 11.29
CA LYS A 47 7.23 8.78 10.75
C LYS A 47 5.73 8.95 10.96
N TRP A 48 4.95 7.92 10.64
CA TRP A 48 3.50 7.94 10.85
C TRP A 48 3.12 8.12 12.32
N GLU A 49 3.73 7.38 13.24
CA GLU A 49 3.43 7.48 14.69
C GLU A 49 3.68 8.88 15.27
N ARG A 50 4.57 9.65 14.66
CA ARG A 50 4.91 11.01 15.08
C ARG A 50 4.28 12.10 14.20
N GLY A 51 3.43 11.74 13.25
CA GLY A 51 2.82 12.68 12.31
C GLY A 51 3.84 13.42 11.44
N LEU A 52 4.95 12.77 11.08
CA LEU A 52 5.99 13.33 10.22
C LEU A 52 5.67 13.07 8.75
N GLU A 53 5.79 14.09 7.91
CA GLU A 53 5.61 13.94 6.46
C GLU A 53 6.65 13.00 5.84
N PRO A 54 6.39 12.44 4.64
CA PRO A 54 7.31 11.51 3.97
C PRO A 54 8.75 12.01 3.85
N TRP A 55 8.94 13.31 3.65
CA TRP A 55 10.25 13.96 3.49
C TRP A 55 10.93 14.39 4.79
N ASN A 56 10.28 14.22 5.93
CA ASN A 56 10.87 14.51 7.23
C ASN A 56 11.62 13.27 7.73
N GLU A 57 12.89 13.16 7.36
CA GLU A 57 13.76 12.10 7.85
C GLU A 57 14.06 12.27 9.35
N PRO A 58 13.91 11.20 10.16
CA PRO A 58 14.26 11.26 11.58
C PRO A 58 15.78 11.31 11.76
N ASP A 59 16.21 11.79 12.94
CA ASP A 59 17.59 11.62 13.37
C ASP A 59 17.93 10.13 13.46
N SER A 60 19.10 9.74 12.94
CA SER A 60 19.47 8.33 12.83
C SER A 60 19.63 7.65 14.19
N ALA A 61 20.14 8.35 15.21
CA ALA A 61 20.29 7.76 16.54
C ALA A 61 18.91 7.57 17.20
N ALA A 62 18.04 8.57 17.10
CA ALA A 62 16.67 8.48 17.61
C ALA A 62 15.83 7.39 16.91
N LEU A 63 16.02 7.21 15.59
CA LEU A 63 15.36 6.13 14.84
C LEU A 63 15.85 4.76 15.31
N LEU A 64 17.16 4.57 15.43
CA LEU A 64 17.74 3.29 15.86
C LEU A 64 17.33 2.93 17.30
N GLU A 65 17.31 3.90 18.20
CA GLU A 65 16.82 3.71 19.57
C GLU A 65 15.34 3.31 19.60
N TRP A 66 14.50 3.93 18.75
CA TRP A 66 13.10 3.54 18.64
C TRP A 66 12.92 2.14 18.01
N ILE A 67 13.75 1.76 17.04
CA ILE A 67 13.74 0.42 16.44
C ILE A 67 14.07 -0.63 17.51
N ASP A 68 15.14 -0.42 18.28
CA ASP A 68 15.56 -1.33 19.36
C ASP A 68 14.46 -1.52 20.40
N ALA A 69 13.80 -0.44 20.82
CA ALA A 69 12.67 -0.48 21.73
C ALA A 69 11.45 -1.21 21.12
N ARG A 70 11.19 -1.04 19.82
CA ARG A 70 10.09 -1.72 19.10
C ARG A 70 10.35 -3.22 18.99
N GLU A 71 11.57 -3.62 18.64
CA GLU A 71 11.95 -5.04 18.55
C GLU A 71 11.87 -5.71 19.93
N THR A 72 12.35 -5.05 20.98
CA THR A 72 12.19 -5.54 22.37
C THR A 72 10.72 -5.73 22.74
N TYR A 73 9.85 -4.77 22.37
CA TYR A 73 8.40 -4.91 22.60
C TYR A 73 7.80 -6.07 21.80
N TRP A 74 8.22 -6.28 20.56
CA TRP A 74 7.76 -7.38 19.72
C TRP A 74 8.09 -8.75 20.28
N GLU A 75 9.25 -8.92 20.92
CA GLU A 75 9.60 -10.16 21.64
C GLU A 75 8.56 -10.51 22.73
N GLU A 76 7.89 -9.52 23.33
CA GLU A 76 6.88 -9.74 24.37
C GLU A 76 5.48 -10.06 23.83
N ILE A 77 5.22 -9.81 22.54
CA ILE A 77 3.87 -9.90 21.95
C ILE A 77 3.77 -10.83 20.74
N GLY A 78 4.88 -11.28 20.14
CA GLY A 78 4.88 -12.06 18.89
C GLY A 78 4.11 -13.38 18.96
N ASP A 79 4.09 -14.03 20.13
CA ASP A 79 3.38 -15.29 20.37
C ASP A 79 1.92 -15.10 20.82
N LYS A 80 1.44 -13.86 20.96
CA LYS A 80 0.06 -13.58 21.38
C LYS A 80 -0.92 -13.80 20.23
N ASP A 81 -2.11 -14.27 20.55
CA ASP A 81 -3.23 -14.35 19.59
C ASP A 81 -3.77 -12.95 19.25
N PHE A 82 -4.35 -12.81 18.06
CA PHE A 82 -5.10 -11.61 17.71
C PHE A 82 -6.28 -11.44 18.68
N LYS A 83 -6.43 -10.22 19.18
CA LYS A 83 -7.45 -9.87 20.15
C LYS A 83 -8.77 -9.59 19.42
N PRO A 84 -9.90 -10.02 19.97
CA PRO A 84 -11.19 -9.62 19.44
C PRO A 84 -11.39 -8.10 19.56
N LEU A 85 -12.23 -7.55 18.69
CA LEU A 85 -12.61 -6.14 18.72
C LEU A 85 -13.92 -5.97 19.48
N THR A 86 -14.09 -4.82 20.12
CA THR A 86 -15.34 -4.48 20.82
C THR A 86 -16.11 -3.41 20.05
N ILE A 87 -17.25 -3.81 19.52
CA ILE A 87 -18.10 -2.98 18.67
C ILE A 87 -19.48 -2.88 19.30
N ASN A 88 -19.94 -1.68 19.63
CA ASN A 88 -21.23 -1.43 20.29
C ASN A 88 -21.46 -2.30 21.56
N GLY A 89 -20.38 -2.58 22.30
CA GLY A 89 -20.41 -3.41 23.50
C GLY A 89 -20.43 -4.93 23.26
N GLN A 90 -20.41 -5.37 21.99
CA GLN A 90 -20.30 -6.78 21.59
C GLN A 90 -18.89 -7.09 21.09
N SER A 91 -18.46 -8.34 21.27
CA SER A 91 -17.16 -8.81 20.82
C SER A 91 -17.29 -9.46 19.46
N CYS A 92 -16.43 -9.08 18.50
CA CYS A 92 -16.28 -9.73 17.19
C CYS A 92 -14.82 -10.13 16.94
N ALA A 93 -14.60 -10.98 15.95
CA ALA A 93 -13.25 -11.40 15.56
C ALA A 93 -12.48 -10.25 14.91
N ALA A 94 -11.15 -10.30 14.96
CA ALA A 94 -10.29 -9.28 14.36
C ALA A 94 -10.41 -9.23 12.83
N ASP A 95 -10.80 -10.32 12.18
CA ASP A 95 -11.00 -10.40 10.73
C ASP A 95 -12.47 -10.18 10.31
N ASP A 96 -13.35 -9.82 11.25
CA ASP A 96 -14.77 -9.56 11.00
C ASP A 96 -15.00 -8.15 10.43
N VAL A 97 -14.56 -7.97 9.18
CA VAL A 97 -14.62 -6.70 8.44
C VAL A 97 -16.06 -6.17 8.31
N GLU A 98 -17.01 -7.06 8.00
CA GLU A 98 -18.43 -6.71 7.82
C GLU A 98 -19.03 -6.14 9.10
N THR A 99 -18.80 -6.78 10.25
CA THR A 99 -19.35 -6.32 11.53
C THR A 99 -18.76 -4.98 11.96
N VAL A 100 -17.44 -4.79 11.81
CA VAL A 100 -16.79 -3.54 12.22
C VAL A 100 -17.24 -2.39 11.33
N ASN A 101 -17.22 -2.56 9.99
CA ASN A 101 -17.64 -1.52 9.05
C ASN A 101 -19.14 -1.21 9.15
N GLY A 102 -19.99 -2.22 9.41
CA GLY A 102 -21.43 -2.02 9.60
C GLY A 102 -21.79 -1.23 10.85
N ALA A 103 -20.91 -1.19 11.85
CA ALA A 103 -21.18 -0.53 13.13
C ALA A 103 -20.87 0.96 13.16
N HIS A 104 -20.14 1.48 12.18
CA HIS A 104 -19.74 2.88 12.12
C HIS A 104 -20.89 3.84 11.72
N GLY A 105 -22.05 3.31 11.31
CA GLY A 105 -23.20 4.14 10.90
C GLY A 105 -22.81 5.10 9.78
N ASP A 106 -23.06 6.40 9.99
CA ASP A 106 -22.70 7.47 9.05
C ASP A 106 -21.25 7.99 9.23
N LEU A 107 -20.48 7.46 10.18
CA LEU A 107 -19.09 7.87 10.35
C LEU A 107 -18.28 7.42 9.10
N PRO A 108 -17.50 8.33 8.48
CA PRO A 108 -16.67 8.01 7.33
C PRO A 108 -15.41 7.25 7.78
N LEU A 109 -15.58 6.04 8.32
CA LEU A 109 -14.51 5.15 8.72
C LEU A 109 -14.53 3.88 7.90
N PHE A 110 -13.35 3.34 7.65
CA PHE A 110 -13.14 2.07 6.99
C PHE A 110 -12.15 1.24 7.79
N TYR A 111 -12.61 0.09 8.23
CA TYR A 111 -11.80 -0.97 8.80
C TYR A 111 -11.39 -1.95 7.71
N GLY A 112 -10.09 -2.24 7.65
CA GLY A 112 -9.57 -3.30 6.80
C GLY A 112 -8.87 -4.38 7.60
N ALA A 113 -9.12 -5.63 7.20
CA ALA A 113 -8.48 -6.81 7.75
C ALA A 113 -8.29 -7.87 6.66
N GLY A 114 -7.18 -8.59 6.68
CA GLY A 114 -6.91 -9.64 5.70
C GLY A 114 -5.49 -10.18 5.76
N HIS A 115 -5.01 -10.74 4.65
CA HIS A 115 -3.68 -11.31 4.55
C HIS A 115 -2.92 -10.73 3.37
N GLY A 116 -1.65 -10.40 3.61
CA GLY A 116 -0.74 -9.84 2.61
C GLY A 116 0.26 -10.86 2.08
N ARG A 117 1.47 -10.35 1.80
CA ARG A 117 2.63 -11.17 1.44
C ARG A 117 2.92 -12.20 2.53
N SER A 118 3.30 -13.42 2.14
CA SER A 118 3.64 -14.51 3.06
C SER A 118 2.55 -14.85 4.10
N MET A 119 1.28 -14.57 3.81
CA MET A 119 0.14 -14.70 4.75
C MET A 119 0.25 -13.84 6.01
N LYS A 120 1.09 -12.80 6.04
CA LYS A 120 1.10 -11.83 7.15
C LYS A 120 -0.29 -11.19 7.27
N ALA A 121 -0.87 -11.20 8.47
CA ALA A 121 -2.14 -10.54 8.71
C ALA A 121 -2.00 -9.02 8.55
N ILE A 122 -3.00 -8.34 8.02
CA ILE A 122 -3.03 -6.89 7.87
C ILE A 122 -4.26 -6.37 8.59
N PHE A 123 -4.09 -5.31 9.35
CA PHE A 123 -5.19 -4.57 9.98
C PHE A 123 -4.93 -3.07 9.80
N PHE A 124 -6.00 -2.29 9.63
CA PHE A 124 -5.93 -0.83 9.69
C PHE A 124 -7.31 -0.21 9.91
N LEU A 125 -7.32 1.04 10.37
CA LEU A 125 -8.50 1.89 10.44
C LEU A 125 -8.17 3.23 9.81
N ALA A 126 -8.98 3.69 8.85
CA ALA A 126 -8.75 4.96 8.18
C ALA A 126 -10.06 5.71 7.90
N GLU A 127 -9.94 7.01 7.65
CA GLU A 127 -11.06 7.85 7.23
C GLU A 127 -11.40 7.63 5.76
N VAL A 128 -12.69 7.54 5.44
CA VAL A 128 -13.19 7.51 4.06
C VAL A 128 -13.20 8.92 3.50
N ILE A 129 -12.41 9.15 2.45
CA ILE A 129 -12.43 10.40 1.68
C ILE A 129 -13.57 10.38 0.67
N ASP A 130 -13.69 9.28 -0.08
CA ASP A 130 -14.62 9.20 -1.21
C ASP A 130 -14.95 7.76 -1.56
N ARG A 131 -16.08 7.57 -2.25
CA ARG A 131 -16.51 6.30 -2.82
C ARG A 131 -16.89 6.53 -4.28
N LEU A 132 -16.30 5.75 -5.16
CA LEU A 132 -16.46 5.89 -6.60
C LEU A 132 -16.66 4.53 -7.26
N ASN A 133 -17.13 4.54 -8.51
CA ASN A 133 -17.22 3.36 -9.35
C ASN A 133 -16.40 3.59 -10.61
N VAL A 134 -15.45 2.70 -10.89
CA VAL A 134 -14.63 2.71 -12.12
C VAL A 134 -14.70 1.33 -12.70
N GLU A 135 -14.99 1.23 -14.01
CA GLU A 135 -15.16 -0.07 -14.67
C GLU A 135 -16.14 -0.98 -13.92
N GLU A 136 -17.25 -0.40 -13.41
CA GLU A 136 -18.29 -1.10 -12.62
C GLU A 136 -17.78 -1.76 -11.32
N CYS A 137 -16.53 -1.50 -10.94
CA CYS A 137 -15.93 -1.94 -9.69
C CYS A 137 -16.07 -0.83 -8.63
N PRO A 138 -16.59 -1.15 -7.43
CA PRO A 138 -16.66 -0.20 -6.34
C PRO A 138 -15.25 0.08 -5.80
N ILE A 139 -14.96 1.36 -5.58
CA ILE A 139 -13.69 1.85 -5.04
C ILE A 139 -13.98 2.70 -3.81
N VAL A 140 -13.15 2.51 -2.78
CA VAL A 140 -13.11 3.38 -1.60
C VAL A 140 -11.73 4.02 -1.50
N LEU A 141 -11.73 5.35 -1.39
CA LEU A 141 -10.52 6.14 -1.15
C LEU A 141 -10.42 6.48 0.32
N LEU A 142 -9.30 6.14 0.92
CA LEU A 142 -9.03 6.34 2.33
C LEU A 142 -7.97 7.42 2.53
N GLY A 143 -8.15 8.20 3.59
CA GLY A 143 -7.32 9.33 3.97
C GLY A 143 -6.46 9.02 5.17
N ARG A 144 -6.64 9.81 6.23
CA ARG A 144 -5.88 9.69 7.48
C ARG A 144 -6.07 8.32 8.09
N GLU A 145 -4.97 7.71 8.51
CA GLU A 145 -4.95 6.43 9.21
C GLU A 145 -4.91 6.63 10.72
N HIS A 146 -5.83 5.98 11.43
CA HIS A 146 -5.89 5.99 12.90
C HIS A 146 -5.18 4.79 13.52
N ALA A 147 -5.11 3.67 12.80
CA ALA A 147 -4.32 2.50 13.18
C ALA A 147 -3.75 1.85 11.93
N ARG A 148 -2.48 1.40 11.98
CA ARG A 148 -1.85 0.67 10.87
C ARG A 148 -0.68 -0.19 11.33
N GLU A 149 -0.39 -1.19 10.53
CA GLU A 149 0.81 -2.02 10.64
C GLU A 149 1.96 -1.51 9.74
N MET A 150 3.15 -2.06 9.95
CA MET A 150 4.40 -1.64 9.33
C MET A 150 4.41 -1.79 7.80
N ALA A 151 3.82 -2.85 7.24
CA ALA A 151 3.84 -3.11 5.81
C ALA A 151 3.10 -2.05 5.02
N SER A 152 1.98 -1.58 5.57
CA SER A 152 1.06 -0.56 5.10
C SER A 152 0.79 -0.62 3.59
N PRO A 153 0.19 -1.72 3.09
CA PRO A 153 -0.19 -1.81 1.69
C PRO A 153 -1.19 -0.70 1.38
N PHE A 154 -0.94 0.04 0.30
CA PHE A 154 -1.71 1.22 -0.05
C PHE A 154 -2.81 0.96 -1.08
N ALA A 155 -2.78 -0.20 -1.74
CA ALA A 155 -3.78 -0.64 -2.70
C ALA A 155 -4.07 -2.13 -2.43
N MET A 156 -5.35 -2.50 -2.46
CA MET A 156 -5.80 -3.87 -2.24
C MET A 156 -7.26 -4.05 -2.66
N VAL A 157 -7.68 -5.29 -2.88
CA VAL A 157 -9.09 -5.70 -2.94
C VAL A 157 -9.54 -6.25 -1.58
N GLN A 158 -10.66 -5.75 -1.05
CA GLN A 158 -11.31 -6.27 0.16
C GLN A 158 -12.81 -6.39 -0.10
N GLU A 159 -13.44 -7.53 0.20
CA GLU A 159 -14.90 -7.72 0.02
C GLU A 159 -15.45 -7.32 -1.37
N GLY A 160 -14.66 -7.51 -2.43
CA GLY A 160 -15.04 -7.17 -3.81
C GLY A 160 -15.00 -5.67 -4.15
N GLN A 161 -14.46 -4.83 -3.25
CA GLN A 161 -14.17 -3.42 -3.51
C GLN A 161 -12.66 -3.17 -3.54
N VAL A 162 -12.24 -2.26 -4.41
CA VAL A 162 -10.86 -1.77 -4.46
C VAL A 162 -10.69 -0.71 -3.37
N VAL A 163 -9.66 -0.85 -2.55
CA VAL A 163 -9.34 0.04 -1.45
C VAL A 163 -8.02 0.73 -1.75
N ILE A 164 -8.02 2.07 -1.79
CA ILE A 164 -6.79 2.87 -1.94
C ILE A 164 -6.57 3.72 -0.69
N ARG A 165 -5.46 3.51 -0.02
CA ARG A 165 -5.03 4.27 1.17
C ARG A 165 -4.06 5.37 0.73
N THR A 166 -4.55 6.61 0.75
CA THR A 166 -3.83 7.78 0.21
C THR A 166 -2.58 8.10 1.02
N GLU A 167 -2.65 8.02 2.36
CA GLU A 167 -1.52 8.32 3.22
C GLU A 167 -0.30 7.40 2.95
N PRO A 168 -0.40 6.06 3.00
CA PRO A 168 0.74 5.19 2.69
C PRO A 168 1.17 5.25 1.23
N LEU A 169 0.27 5.56 0.29
CA LEU A 169 0.64 5.82 -1.11
C LEU A 169 1.64 6.99 -1.23
N ARG A 170 1.46 8.06 -0.43
CA ARG A 170 2.39 9.20 -0.41
C ARG A 170 3.79 8.78 0.04
N TYR A 171 3.89 7.98 1.12
CA TYR A 171 5.17 7.45 1.59
C TYR A 171 5.82 6.55 0.55
N PHE A 172 5.04 5.65 -0.06
CA PHE A 172 5.53 4.75 -1.10
C PHE A 172 6.11 5.51 -2.30
N LEU A 173 5.35 6.47 -2.86
CA LEU A 173 5.81 7.25 -4.00
C LEU A 173 7.03 8.10 -3.66
N TYR A 174 7.06 8.73 -2.50
CA TYR A 174 8.19 9.55 -2.07
C TYR A 174 9.46 8.71 -1.95
N ASP A 175 9.39 7.58 -1.23
CA ASP A 175 10.53 6.68 -1.05
C ASP A 175 11.00 6.10 -2.39
N HIS A 176 10.06 5.67 -3.23
CA HIS A 176 10.40 5.14 -4.55
C HIS A 176 11.11 6.17 -5.43
N ILE A 177 10.66 7.43 -5.39
CA ILE A 177 11.30 8.52 -6.14
C ILE A 177 12.69 8.83 -5.61
N GLN A 178 12.90 8.74 -4.29
CA GLN A 178 14.22 8.96 -3.67
C GLN A 178 15.20 7.82 -3.96
N GLU A 179 14.72 6.57 -3.98
CA GLU A 179 15.54 5.37 -4.20
C GLU A 179 15.97 5.23 -5.67
N LEU A 180 15.05 5.49 -6.60
CA LEU A 180 15.37 5.44 -8.02
C LEU A 180 16.24 6.65 -8.40
N ARG A 181 17.54 6.41 -8.54
CA ARG A 181 18.45 7.42 -9.09
C ARG A 181 17.97 7.83 -10.48
N THR A 182 17.99 9.13 -10.78
CA THR A 182 17.61 9.73 -12.08
C THR A 182 18.36 9.12 -13.28
N SER A 183 19.47 8.42 -13.03
CA SER A 183 20.30 7.71 -13.99
C SER A 183 19.80 6.31 -14.39
N CYS A 184 18.79 5.75 -13.72
CA CYS A 184 18.57 4.31 -13.78
C CYS A 184 17.65 3.81 -14.92
N ARG A 185 16.67 4.60 -15.39
CA ARG A 185 15.77 4.20 -16.50
C ARG A 185 15.23 5.41 -17.27
N SER A 186 15.15 5.31 -18.61
CA SER A 186 14.60 6.38 -19.45
C SER A 186 13.13 6.68 -19.14
N SER A 187 12.35 5.64 -18.82
CA SER A 187 10.95 5.76 -18.37
C SER A 187 10.83 6.58 -17.10
N PHE A 188 11.62 6.27 -16.08
CA PHE A 188 11.56 6.97 -14.82
C PHE A 188 12.00 8.44 -14.95
N ARG A 189 13.03 8.71 -15.75
CA ARG A 189 13.42 10.09 -16.05
C ARG A 189 12.31 10.86 -16.77
N PHE A 190 11.60 10.22 -17.70
CA PHE A 190 10.44 10.82 -18.36
C PHE A 190 9.34 11.15 -17.35
N PHE A 191 8.99 10.21 -16.47
CA PHE A 191 8.04 10.41 -15.37
C PHE A 191 8.39 11.65 -14.54
N LEU A 192 9.61 11.71 -14.01
CA LEU A 192 10.07 12.85 -13.21
C LEU A 192 10.00 14.17 -13.97
N ASN A 193 10.35 14.17 -15.26
CA ASN A 193 10.30 15.37 -16.09
C ASN A 193 8.86 15.82 -16.38
N SER A 194 7.94 14.87 -16.59
CA SER A 194 6.51 15.16 -16.83
C SER A 194 5.85 15.86 -15.64
N HIS A 195 6.30 15.54 -14.42
CA HIS A 195 5.89 16.19 -13.18
C HIS A 195 6.73 17.43 -12.82
N GLY A 196 7.69 17.82 -13.67
CA GLY A 196 8.57 18.96 -13.42
C GLY A 196 9.42 18.82 -12.15
N LEU A 197 9.85 17.59 -11.83
CA LEU A 197 10.66 17.27 -10.67
C LEU A 197 12.17 17.35 -10.95
N LEU A 198 12.59 17.65 -12.17
CA LEU A 198 13.99 17.74 -12.55
C LEU A 198 14.42 19.21 -12.72
N ALA A 199 15.52 19.58 -12.08
CA ALA A 199 16.28 20.80 -12.34
C ALA A 199 17.65 20.40 -12.87
N GLU A 200 18.00 20.82 -14.09
CA GLU A 200 19.29 20.47 -14.74
C GLU A 200 19.56 18.95 -14.80
N GLY A 201 18.50 18.14 -14.87
CA GLY A 201 18.59 16.67 -14.92
C GLY A 201 18.79 15.98 -13.56
N VAL A 202 18.75 16.74 -12.46
CA VAL A 202 18.81 16.24 -11.08
C VAL A 202 17.46 16.43 -10.41
N LEU A 203 17.09 15.49 -9.53
CA LEU A 203 15.86 15.58 -8.75
C LEU A 203 15.85 16.83 -7.86
N ASN A 204 14.84 17.68 -8.06
CA ASN A 204 14.58 18.84 -7.22
C ASN A 204 13.79 18.42 -5.98
N GLN A 205 14.48 18.36 -4.84
CA GLN A 205 13.90 17.96 -3.56
C GLN A 205 12.77 18.87 -3.09
N GLN A 206 12.83 20.17 -3.39
CA GLN A 206 11.78 21.10 -2.99
C GLN A 206 10.51 20.87 -3.82
N SER A 207 10.65 20.73 -5.14
CA SER A 207 9.52 20.42 -6.02
C SER A 207 8.88 19.08 -5.70
N LEU A 208 9.65 18.06 -5.31
CA LEU A 208 9.10 16.78 -4.87
C LEU A 208 8.19 16.93 -3.65
N LYS A 209 8.63 17.68 -2.63
CA LYS A 209 7.82 17.93 -1.42
C LYS A 209 6.52 18.67 -1.74
N GLU A 210 6.60 19.66 -2.63
CA GLU A 210 5.45 20.47 -3.01
C GLU A 210 4.42 19.70 -3.85
N LYS A 211 4.87 18.70 -4.63
CA LYS A 211 4.03 18.00 -5.62
C LYS A 211 3.66 16.57 -5.25
N ILE A 212 4.22 15.98 -4.20
CA ILE A 212 3.98 14.55 -3.89
C ILE A 212 2.50 14.23 -3.69
N ASP A 213 1.72 15.15 -3.11
CA ASP A 213 0.29 14.97 -2.92
C ASP A 213 -0.48 15.01 -4.26
N GLU A 214 -0.10 15.90 -5.16
CA GLU A 214 -0.63 15.99 -6.52
C GLU A 214 -0.30 14.73 -7.31
N ILE A 215 0.95 14.29 -7.28
CA ILE A 215 1.42 13.04 -7.92
C ILE A 215 0.65 11.84 -7.39
N ALA A 216 0.45 11.75 -6.06
CA ALA A 216 -0.32 10.66 -5.46
C ALA A 216 -1.77 10.65 -5.96
N ILE A 217 -2.39 11.82 -6.16
CA ILE A 217 -3.75 11.92 -6.70
C ILE A 217 -3.80 11.56 -8.19
N GLU A 218 -2.86 12.05 -8.99
CA GLU A 218 -2.84 11.84 -10.44
C GLU A 218 -2.50 10.40 -10.80
N GLU A 219 -1.49 9.84 -10.15
CA GLU A 219 -0.94 8.53 -10.47
C GLU A 219 -1.65 7.38 -9.73
N ARG A 220 -2.57 7.65 -8.80
CA ARG A 220 -3.37 6.60 -8.14
C ARG A 220 -4.13 5.71 -9.12
N ALA A 221 -4.47 6.25 -10.29
CA ALA A 221 -5.18 5.49 -11.33
C ALA A 221 -4.40 4.22 -11.71
N LEU A 222 -3.06 4.28 -11.71
CA LEU A 222 -2.22 3.11 -11.94
C LEU A 222 -2.58 1.96 -11.01
N PHE A 223 -2.64 2.24 -9.71
CA PHE A 223 -2.93 1.24 -8.70
C PHE A 223 -4.40 0.83 -8.71
N ILE A 224 -5.33 1.76 -8.93
CA ILE A 224 -6.75 1.43 -9.09
C ILE A 224 -6.96 0.42 -10.22
N TYR A 225 -6.37 0.66 -11.39
CA TYR A 225 -6.54 -0.24 -12.54
C TYR A 225 -5.76 -1.56 -12.38
N HIS A 226 -4.69 -1.59 -11.59
CA HIS A 226 -4.04 -2.83 -11.18
C HIS A 226 -4.99 -3.69 -10.34
N GLU A 227 -5.58 -3.12 -9.28
CA GLU A 227 -6.53 -3.83 -8.42
C GLU A 227 -7.81 -4.23 -9.16
N ILE A 228 -8.30 -3.41 -10.11
CA ILE A 228 -9.43 -3.79 -10.99
C ILE A 228 -9.05 -4.98 -11.87
N GLY A 229 -7.85 -4.97 -12.46
CA GLY A 229 -7.31 -6.09 -13.20
C GLY A 229 -7.27 -7.36 -12.36
N GLU A 230 -6.75 -7.26 -11.13
CA GLU A 230 -6.72 -8.38 -10.18
C GLU A 230 -8.11 -8.86 -9.79
N LEU A 231 -9.05 -7.95 -9.54
CA LEU A 231 -10.43 -8.28 -9.16
C LEU A 231 -11.17 -9.04 -10.27
N LEU A 232 -10.94 -8.66 -11.53
CA LEU A 232 -11.63 -9.22 -12.69
C LEU A 232 -10.95 -10.48 -13.26
N GLU A 233 -9.65 -10.67 -12.98
CA GLU A 233 -8.89 -11.79 -13.53
C GLU A 233 -9.28 -13.12 -12.86
N ASN A 234 -9.88 -14.02 -13.64
CA ASN A 234 -10.43 -15.28 -13.14
C ASN A 234 -9.55 -16.50 -13.42
N SER A 235 -8.55 -16.41 -14.31
CA SER A 235 -7.71 -17.56 -14.68
C SER A 235 -6.87 -18.09 -13.52
N MET A 236 -6.48 -17.21 -12.59
CA MET A 236 -5.73 -17.54 -11.38
C MET A 236 -6.44 -16.99 -10.13
N SER A 237 -7.61 -17.55 -9.79
CA SER A 237 -8.46 -17.03 -8.71
C SER A 237 -7.71 -16.75 -7.39
N SER A 238 -8.19 -15.78 -6.62
CA SER A 238 -7.63 -15.41 -5.31
C SER A 238 -7.55 -16.60 -4.35
N GLU A 239 -8.51 -17.54 -4.43
CA GLU A 239 -8.46 -18.80 -3.66
C GLU A 239 -7.28 -19.68 -4.07
N THR A 240 -7.05 -19.81 -5.39
CA THR A 240 -5.92 -20.60 -5.92
C THR A 240 -4.59 -19.98 -5.52
N LEU A 241 -4.45 -18.66 -5.69
CA LEU A 241 -3.28 -17.92 -5.25
C LEU A 241 -3.07 -18.05 -3.72
N GLY A 242 -4.13 -17.89 -2.93
CA GLY A 242 -4.10 -18.04 -1.48
C GLY A 242 -3.63 -19.43 -1.03
N LYS A 243 -4.08 -20.50 -1.71
CA LYS A 243 -3.59 -21.88 -1.45
C LYS A 243 -2.10 -22.02 -1.75
N MET A 244 -1.60 -21.41 -2.83
CA MET A 244 -0.17 -21.44 -3.16
C MET A 244 0.65 -20.68 -2.11
N ILE A 245 0.24 -19.46 -1.76
CA ILE A 245 0.94 -18.64 -0.78
C ILE A 245 0.92 -19.30 0.60
N GLY A 246 -0.22 -19.81 1.05
CA GLY A 246 -0.34 -20.50 2.34
C GLY A 246 0.51 -21.78 2.41
N ARG A 247 0.73 -22.46 1.28
CA ARG A 247 1.57 -23.67 1.24
C ARG A 247 3.07 -23.37 1.14
N PHE A 248 3.43 -22.24 0.53
CA PHE A 248 4.81 -21.87 0.21
C PHE A 248 5.14 -20.39 0.52
N PRO A 249 4.93 -19.93 1.77
CA PRO A 249 5.11 -18.53 2.13
C PRO A 249 6.59 -18.12 2.03
N GLY A 250 6.85 -16.93 1.49
CA GLY A 250 8.19 -16.36 1.33
C GLY A 250 9.10 -17.09 0.33
N SER A 251 8.54 -18.01 -0.46
CA SER A 251 9.31 -18.83 -1.40
C SER A 251 9.33 -18.25 -2.82
N MET A 252 10.22 -18.79 -3.67
CA MET A 252 10.18 -18.52 -5.10
C MET A 252 8.85 -18.89 -5.76
N ILE A 253 8.13 -19.90 -5.23
CA ILE A 253 6.81 -20.28 -5.76
C ILE A 253 5.81 -19.15 -5.52
N GLU A 254 5.77 -18.57 -4.31
CA GLU A 254 4.95 -17.40 -4.04
C GLU A 254 5.34 -16.24 -4.97
N PHE A 255 6.62 -15.91 -5.08
CA PHE A 255 7.06 -14.75 -5.88
C PHE A 255 6.72 -14.88 -7.36
N VAL A 256 6.92 -16.07 -7.95
CA VAL A 256 6.53 -16.32 -9.36
C VAL A 256 5.02 -16.29 -9.51
N SER A 257 4.26 -16.88 -8.58
CA SER A 257 2.80 -16.89 -8.62
C SER A 257 2.23 -15.46 -8.59
N ARG A 258 2.75 -14.62 -7.69
CA ARG A 258 2.38 -13.20 -7.62
C ARG A 258 2.77 -12.46 -8.91
N ALA A 259 4.00 -12.63 -9.40
CA ALA A 259 4.43 -11.96 -10.63
C ALA A 259 3.57 -12.34 -11.86
N VAL A 260 3.14 -13.60 -11.97
CA VAL A 260 2.21 -14.04 -13.02
C VAL A 260 0.84 -13.37 -12.82
N ARG A 261 0.33 -13.33 -11.58
CA ARG A 261 -0.93 -12.65 -11.26
C ARG A 261 -0.90 -11.18 -11.63
N ASP A 262 0.16 -10.47 -11.25
CA ASP A 262 0.34 -9.05 -11.55
C ASP A 262 0.34 -8.80 -13.07
N VAL A 263 1.08 -9.61 -13.85
CA VAL A 263 1.12 -9.46 -15.32
C VAL A 263 -0.27 -9.70 -15.93
N LEU A 264 -1.01 -10.71 -15.46
CA LEU A 264 -2.37 -10.97 -15.94
C LEU A 264 -3.32 -9.81 -15.61
N ALA A 265 -3.23 -9.26 -14.39
CA ALA A 265 -4.02 -8.11 -13.96
C ALA A 265 -3.70 -6.86 -14.80
N ASP A 266 -2.42 -6.55 -14.99
CA ASP A 266 -1.96 -5.37 -15.73
C ASP A 266 -2.33 -5.45 -17.23
N THR A 267 -2.37 -6.66 -17.79
CA THR A 267 -2.71 -6.93 -19.20
C THR A 267 -4.19 -7.24 -19.42
N HIS A 268 -5.00 -7.34 -18.37
CA HIS A 268 -6.43 -7.57 -18.47
C HIS A 268 -7.09 -6.48 -19.35
N PRO A 269 -8.13 -6.78 -20.17
CA PRO A 269 -8.78 -5.79 -21.04
C PRO A 269 -9.37 -4.56 -20.33
N ARG A 270 -9.54 -4.63 -19.01
CA ARG A 270 -9.99 -3.53 -18.13
C ARG A 270 -8.95 -3.13 -17.09
N GLY A 271 -7.73 -3.64 -17.21
CA GLY A 271 -6.61 -3.39 -16.31
C GLY A 271 -5.75 -2.19 -16.74
N VAL A 272 -4.53 -2.13 -16.18
CA VAL A 272 -3.61 -0.99 -16.32
C VAL A 272 -3.33 -0.64 -17.78
N LEU A 273 -2.82 -1.57 -18.57
CA LEU A 273 -2.37 -1.27 -19.93
C LEU A 273 -3.51 -0.83 -20.84
N ALA A 274 -4.67 -1.46 -20.72
CA ALA A 274 -5.85 -1.07 -21.49
C ALA A 274 -6.31 0.36 -21.15
N HIS A 275 -6.28 0.74 -19.88
CA HIS A 275 -6.56 2.11 -19.46
C HIS A 275 -5.52 3.10 -20.01
N LEU A 276 -4.23 2.79 -19.87
CA LEU A 276 -3.15 3.67 -20.33
C LEU A 276 -3.19 3.94 -21.83
N VAL A 277 -3.51 2.91 -22.63
CA VAL A 277 -3.67 3.04 -24.08
C VAL A 277 -4.87 3.91 -24.43
N ARG A 278 -6.00 3.70 -23.75
CA ARG A 278 -7.25 4.43 -24.01
C ARG A 278 -7.17 5.91 -23.65
N GLU A 279 -6.50 6.25 -22.55
CA GLU A 279 -6.38 7.63 -22.06
C GLU A 279 -5.10 8.34 -22.52
N GLU A 280 -4.22 7.65 -23.25
CA GLU A 280 -2.91 8.17 -23.69
C GLU A 280 -2.09 8.79 -22.54
N LYS A 281 -2.18 8.23 -21.32
CA LYS A 281 -1.51 8.75 -20.12
C LYS A 281 -0.03 8.39 -20.08
N VAL A 282 0.78 9.17 -20.79
CA VAL A 282 2.23 8.91 -20.93
C VAL A 282 2.99 9.00 -19.60
N SER A 283 2.63 9.90 -18.69
CA SER A 283 3.27 9.99 -17.36
C SER A 283 3.06 8.70 -16.57
N THR A 284 1.81 8.24 -16.46
CA THR A 284 1.45 7.00 -15.76
C THR A 284 2.03 5.76 -16.43
N LEU A 285 2.10 5.72 -17.76
CA LEU A 285 2.79 4.65 -18.49
C LEU A 285 4.28 4.63 -18.15
N SER A 286 4.93 5.79 -18.10
CA SER A 286 6.35 5.87 -17.77
C SER A 286 6.64 5.46 -16.31
N LEU A 287 5.72 5.76 -15.39
CA LEU A 287 5.74 5.26 -14.01
C LEU A 287 5.54 3.74 -13.97
N PHE A 288 4.52 3.21 -14.65
CA PHE A 288 4.27 1.76 -14.74
C PHE A 288 5.51 1.00 -15.24
N VAL A 289 6.09 1.42 -16.37
CA VAL A 289 7.30 0.79 -16.92
C VAL A 289 8.48 0.89 -15.95
N SER A 290 8.54 1.93 -15.12
CA SER A 290 9.59 2.03 -14.09
C SER A 290 9.45 0.99 -12.97
N PHE A 291 8.22 0.55 -12.66
CA PHE A 291 7.93 -0.48 -11.65
C PHE A 291 8.09 -1.92 -12.15
N VAL A 292 8.13 -2.14 -13.46
CA VAL A 292 8.34 -3.47 -14.03
C VAL A 292 9.81 -3.85 -13.88
N ASP A 293 10.09 -4.75 -12.94
CA ASP A 293 11.41 -5.27 -12.62
C ASP A 293 11.35 -6.77 -12.28
N GLY A 294 12.52 -7.36 -12.00
CA GLY A 294 12.65 -8.73 -11.51
C GLY A 294 11.86 -9.74 -12.34
N LEU A 295 11.01 -10.53 -11.67
CA LEU A 295 10.22 -11.59 -12.32
C LEU A 295 9.20 -11.04 -13.33
N ARG A 296 8.60 -9.87 -13.10
CA ARG A 296 7.64 -9.29 -14.07
C ARG A 296 8.33 -8.89 -15.36
N GLN A 297 9.56 -8.39 -15.29
CA GLN A 297 10.36 -8.08 -16.47
C GLN A 297 10.71 -9.33 -17.28
N GLU A 298 10.98 -10.47 -16.62
CA GLU A 298 11.25 -11.75 -17.30
C GLU A 298 10.00 -12.39 -17.89
N LEU A 299 8.83 -12.20 -17.25
CA LEU A 299 7.55 -12.74 -17.71
C LEU A 299 6.89 -11.90 -18.81
N PHE A 300 7.21 -10.61 -18.88
CA PHE A 300 6.65 -9.69 -19.88
C PHE A 300 7.75 -8.78 -20.51
N PRO A 301 8.76 -9.36 -21.18
CA PRO A 301 9.89 -8.61 -21.72
C PRO A 301 9.53 -7.68 -22.88
N GLU A 302 8.41 -7.93 -23.57
CA GLU A 302 7.93 -7.15 -24.71
C GLU A 302 7.65 -5.69 -24.33
N LEU A 303 7.20 -5.43 -23.09
CA LEU A 303 6.92 -4.08 -22.59
C LEU A 303 8.17 -3.20 -22.63
N GLY A 304 9.31 -3.74 -22.17
CA GLY A 304 10.58 -3.02 -22.16
C GLY A 304 11.09 -2.76 -23.58
N THR A 305 10.72 -3.59 -24.55
CA THR A 305 11.04 -3.39 -25.97
C THR A 305 10.14 -2.33 -26.59
N ALA A 306 8.84 -2.33 -26.26
CA ALA A 306 7.86 -1.37 -26.76
C ALA A 306 8.07 0.05 -26.22
N TRP A 307 8.67 0.20 -25.03
CA TRP A 307 8.98 1.52 -24.44
C TRP A 307 10.17 2.24 -25.10
N LYS A 308 11.13 1.50 -25.66
CA LYS A 308 12.37 2.05 -26.22
C LYS A 308 12.14 2.78 -27.54
#